data_AF-A0A3M1IM55-F1
#
_entry.id   AF-A0A3M1IM55-F1
#
_cell.length_a   1.000
_cell.length_b   1.000
_cell.length_c   1.000
_cell.angle_alpha   90.00
_cell.angle_beta   90.00
_cell.angle_gamma   90.00
#
_symmetry.space_group_name_H-M   'P 1'
#
loop_
_entity.id
_entity.type
_entity.pdbx_description
1 polymer ?
#
loop_
_entity_poly.entity_id
_entity_poly.type
_entity_poly.pdbx_seq_one_letter_code
_entity_poly.pdbx_strand_id
1 'polypeptide(L)'
;MKRMSLLWRRLVCGLALGLGSGFLLVAHAGDRSTPADGPKPADASLAALQSEFLGLKFGMFIHFNMATFQGVEWVEGYPDPAEFDPGGRVDTDAWAEAAVAAGMKYAVLTAKHVGGFCLWDSRLTTYDVMNPRCPYQRDLVDQFIRSFRKRGLKVGLYYCWRHPGFGDPAKHKVLPPECDPATHSVEEQIAFQQAQIAELVERYPDVFYIWNDALDPTLMSAADARAFFRRLRPGLLASNNWWNWARKGTPYLDIAIKEMRHFPEDNTLPGETCWKLERTWFWRPGARPQTPAQVLKLLETVNQRHSNLLLNVAPNRHGRFEIDSVRTLVEVGRRLRARPGGD
;
A
#
# COMPACT_ATOMS: atom_id res chain seq x y z
N MET A 1 -2.52 24.96 -10.75
CA MET A 1 -3.26 23.68 -10.62
C MET A 1 -4.31 23.71 -9.49
N LYS A 2 -5.24 24.68 -9.46
CA LYS A 2 -6.31 24.78 -8.43
C LYS A 2 -7.75 24.68 -8.98
N ARG A 3 -7.94 24.23 -10.23
CA ARG A 3 -9.28 24.07 -10.86
C ARG A 3 -9.68 22.63 -11.20
N MET A 4 -8.84 21.62 -10.94
CA MET A 4 -9.15 20.21 -11.25
C MET A 4 -9.86 19.46 -10.10
N SER A 5 -9.84 19.95 -8.86
CA SER A 5 -10.40 19.21 -7.71
C SER A 5 -11.93 19.26 -7.61
N LEU A 6 -12.60 20.25 -8.22
CA LEU A 6 -14.07 20.36 -8.21
C LEU A 6 -14.73 19.73 -9.45
N LEU A 7 -14.00 19.55 -10.56
CA LEU A 7 -14.58 18.99 -11.78
C LEU A 7 -14.86 17.49 -11.63
N TRP A 8 -14.05 16.71 -10.91
CA TRP A 8 -14.31 15.27 -10.76
C TRP A 8 -15.54 14.99 -9.89
N ARG A 9 -15.74 15.75 -8.81
CA ARG A 9 -16.97 15.66 -7.98
C ARG A 9 -18.25 16.11 -8.71
N ARG A 10 -18.13 16.93 -9.78
CA ARG A 10 -19.27 17.47 -10.55
C ARG A 10 -19.54 16.73 -11.86
N LEU A 11 -18.54 16.08 -12.46
CA LEU A 11 -18.72 15.30 -13.69
C LEU A 11 -19.35 13.92 -13.44
N VAL A 12 -19.19 13.36 -12.24
CA VAL A 12 -19.71 12.03 -11.89
C VAL A 12 -21.17 12.04 -11.43
N CYS A 13 -21.74 13.19 -11.06
CA CYS A 13 -23.15 13.30 -10.68
C CYS A 13 -23.78 14.51 -11.37
N GLY A 14 -24.50 14.26 -12.48
CA GLY A 14 -25.16 15.31 -13.23
C GLY A 14 -26.25 16.03 -12.44
N LEU A 15 -26.14 17.36 -12.31
CA LEU A 15 -27.25 18.32 -12.38
C LEU A 15 -26.76 19.78 -12.44
N ALA A 16 -27.12 20.42 -13.56
CA ALA A 16 -27.52 21.81 -13.83
C ALA A 16 -27.09 23.03 -12.96
N LEU A 17 -26.67 24.06 -13.73
CA LEU A 17 -26.90 25.51 -13.59
C LEU A 17 -25.97 26.40 -12.73
N GLY A 18 -25.59 27.54 -13.33
CA GLY A 18 -25.37 28.80 -12.62
C GLY A 18 -24.08 29.55 -12.96
N LEU A 19 -24.16 30.49 -13.91
CA LEU A 19 -23.18 31.55 -14.19
C LEU A 19 -23.08 32.56 -13.01
N GLY A 20 -21.89 33.13 -12.80
CA GLY A 20 -21.77 34.44 -12.12
C GLY A 20 -20.48 34.69 -11.32
N SER A 21 -19.58 35.50 -11.89
CA SER A 21 -18.72 36.55 -11.27
C SER A 21 -18.08 36.27 -9.90
N GLY A 22 -16.77 36.17 -9.71
CA GLY A 22 -15.72 37.15 -10.05
C GLY A 22 -15.30 37.88 -8.77
N PHE A 23 -14.12 37.59 -8.19
CA PHE A 23 -13.49 38.45 -7.17
C PHE A 23 -11.97 38.26 -7.09
N LEU A 24 -11.30 39.40 -6.88
CA LEU A 24 -9.87 39.69 -6.96
C LEU A 24 -9.01 38.94 -5.93
N LEU A 25 -7.75 38.68 -6.34
CA LEU A 25 -6.62 38.39 -5.46
C LEU A 25 -6.30 39.60 -4.56
N VAL A 26 -6.05 39.33 -3.28
CA VAL A 26 -5.17 40.15 -2.45
C VAL A 26 -4.14 39.22 -1.81
N ALA A 27 -2.88 39.37 -2.19
CA ALA A 27 -1.75 38.72 -1.55
C ALA A 27 -1.40 39.48 -0.26
N HIS A 28 -1.22 38.76 0.85
CA HIS A 28 -0.51 39.27 2.02
C HIS A 28 0.69 38.36 2.28
N ALA A 29 1.87 38.94 2.11
CA ALA A 29 3.14 38.36 2.50
C ALA A 29 3.22 38.36 4.03
N GLY A 30 3.41 37.17 4.61
CA GLY A 30 3.66 36.97 6.03
C GLY A 30 4.81 36.00 6.18
N ASP A 31 5.97 36.56 6.51
CA ASP A 31 7.24 35.90 6.73
C ASP A 31 7.15 34.88 7.87
N ARG A 32 7.45 33.61 7.58
CA ARG A 32 7.73 32.57 8.57
C ARG A 32 8.91 31.76 8.08
N SER A 33 10.06 32.00 8.70
CA SER A 33 11.28 31.23 8.58
C SER A 33 11.04 29.74 8.83
N THR A 34 11.14 28.94 7.78
CA THR A 34 11.23 27.46 7.84
C THR A 34 12.65 27.03 8.21
N PRO A 35 12.84 25.97 9.02
CA PRO A 35 14.17 25.41 9.26
C PRO A 35 14.73 24.82 7.97
N ALA A 36 16.05 24.95 7.81
CA ALA A 36 16.81 24.66 6.60
C ALA A 36 16.55 23.28 6.00
N ASP A 37 16.34 23.28 4.67
CA ASP A 37 16.39 22.13 3.79
C ASP A 37 17.69 21.35 4.00
N GLY A 38 17.59 20.12 4.51
CA GLY A 38 18.60 19.10 4.25
C GLY A 38 18.69 18.85 2.73
N PRO A 39 19.82 18.33 2.22
CA PRO A 39 19.99 18.12 0.79
C PRO A 39 18.85 17.25 0.25
N LYS A 40 18.03 17.81 -0.66
CA LYS A 40 17.12 17.02 -1.50
C LYS A 40 17.95 15.93 -2.17
N PRO A 41 17.59 14.64 -2.06
CA PRO A 41 18.34 13.60 -2.73
C PRO A 41 18.42 13.94 -4.22
N ALA A 42 19.63 14.11 -4.73
CA ALA A 42 19.89 14.12 -6.16
C ALA A 42 19.25 12.88 -6.80
N ASP A 43 18.72 13.00 -8.02
CA ASP A 43 17.99 11.94 -8.74
C ASP A 43 18.75 10.60 -8.69
N ALA A 44 18.45 9.78 -7.68
CA ALA A 44 19.07 8.48 -7.51
C ALA A 44 18.69 7.63 -8.71
N SER A 45 19.68 7.01 -9.36
CA SER A 45 19.40 6.09 -10.45
C SER A 45 18.51 4.95 -9.96
N LEU A 46 17.73 4.35 -10.85
CA LEU A 46 16.89 3.20 -10.50
C LEU A 46 17.72 2.07 -9.84
N ALA A 47 18.94 1.83 -10.33
CA ALA A 47 19.86 0.86 -9.75
C ALA A 47 20.26 1.20 -8.30
N ALA A 48 20.47 2.48 -7.99
CA ALA A 48 20.76 2.92 -6.63
C ALA A 48 19.54 2.73 -5.71
N LEU A 49 18.34 3.08 -6.17
CA LEU A 49 17.09 2.87 -5.43
C LEU A 49 16.82 1.38 -5.17
N GLN A 50 17.05 0.52 -6.17
CA GLN A 50 16.92 -0.93 -6.05
C GLN A 50 17.95 -1.51 -5.09
N SER A 51 19.21 -1.05 -5.15
CA SER A 51 20.26 -1.46 -4.22
C SER A 51 19.91 -1.07 -2.78
N GLU A 52 19.46 0.17 -2.56
CA GLU A 52 19.00 0.63 -1.25
C GLU A 52 17.81 -0.19 -0.74
N PHE A 53 16.84 -0.47 -1.61
CA PHE A 53 15.70 -1.33 -1.29
C PHE A 53 16.18 -2.72 -0.87
N LEU A 54 17.05 -3.37 -1.64
CA LEU A 54 17.59 -4.70 -1.34
C LEU A 54 18.47 -4.72 -0.08
N GLY A 55 18.99 -3.58 0.35
CA GLY A 55 19.65 -3.40 1.64
C GLY A 55 18.70 -3.50 2.83
N LEU A 56 17.38 -3.32 2.63
CA LEU A 56 16.39 -3.38 3.69
C LEU A 56 16.13 -4.81 4.18
N LYS A 57 16.27 -5.82 3.29
CA LYS A 57 16.18 -7.28 3.52
C LYS A 57 14.85 -7.82 4.07
N PHE A 58 14.23 -7.15 5.04
CA PHE A 58 13.09 -7.63 5.79
C PHE A 58 12.09 -6.51 6.09
N GLY A 59 10.83 -6.71 5.68
CA GLY A 59 9.75 -5.76 5.88
C GLY A 59 8.46 -6.40 6.39
N MET A 60 7.57 -5.54 6.89
CA MET A 60 6.23 -5.91 7.35
C MET A 60 5.17 -5.60 6.29
N PHE A 61 4.35 -6.58 5.92
CA PHE A 61 3.10 -6.32 5.20
C PHE A 61 1.96 -6.22 6.22
N ILE A 62 1.05 -5.27 6.03
CA ILE A 62 -0.12 -5.10 6.89
C ILE A 62 -1.36 -5.06 6.02
N HIS A 63 -2.11 -6.17 6.03
CA HIS A 63 -3.45 -6.23 5.45
C HIS A 63 -4.50 -5.97 6.54
N PHE A 64 -5.07 -4.77 6.49
CA PHE A 64 -6.15 -4.35 7.37
C PHE A 64 -7.10 -3.43 6.60
N ASN A 65 -8.33 -3.87 6.35
CA ASN A 65 -9.34 -3.18 5.55
C ASN A 65 -10.71 -3.86 5.81
N MET A 66 -11.77 -3.55 5.05
CA MET A 66 -13.10 -4.18 5.17
C MET A 66 -13.04 -5.71 5.24
N ALA A 67 -12.11 -6.33 4.54
CA ALA A 67 -11.87 -7.77 4.57
C ALA A 67 -11.67 -8.35 5.98
N THR A 68 -11.06 -7.60 6.91
CA THR A 68 -10.94 -7.97 8.33
C THR A 68 -12.31 -8.10 9.02
N PHE A 69 -13.21 -7.17 8.72
CA PHE A 69 -14.54 -7.08 9.33
C PHE A 69 -15.51 -8.07 8.68
N GLN A 70 -15.42 -8.22 7.36
CA GLN A 70 -16.17 -9.22 6.60
C GLN A 70 -15.71 -10.65 6.86
N GLY A 71 -14.49 -10.85 7.37
CA GLY A 71 -13.91 -12.18 7.47
C GLY A 71 -13.83 -12.81 6.08
N VAL A 72 -13.10 -12.17 5.18
CA VAL A 72 -12.77 -12.67 3.82
C VAL A 72 -11.35 -12.27 3.48
N GLU A 73 -10.71 -12.93 2.51
CA GLU A 73 -9.44 -12.42 1.96
C GLU A 73 -9.72 -11.34 0.91
N TRP A 74 -10.83 -11.47 0.19
CA TRP A 74 -11.28 -10.52 -0.82
C TRP A 74 -12.77 -10.25 -0.61
N VAL A 75 -13.14 -8.98 -0.45
CA VAL A 75 -14.55 -8.59 -0.30
C VAL A 75 -15.24 -8.58 -1.65
N GLU A 76 -16.53 -8.93 -1.61
CA GLU A 76 -17.45 -8.74 -2.73
C GLU A 76 -18.35 -7.53 -2.47
N GLY A 77 -18.73 -6.83 -3.53
CA GLY A 77 -19.39 -5.53 -3.48
C GLY A 77 -18.68 -4.45 -2.66
N TYR A 78 -19.49 -3.48 -2.23
CA TYR A 78 -19.09 -2.38 -1.36
C TYR A 78 -19.79 -2.56 0.00
N PRO A 79 -19.21 -3.35 0.94
CA PRO A 79 -19.75 -3.46 2.29
C PRO A 79 -20.02 -2.09 2.92
N ASP A 80 -20.98 -2.00 3.85
CA ASP A 80 -21.34 -0.70 4.41
C ASP A 80 -20.13 -0.10 5.17
N PRO A 81 -19.72 1.16 4.92
CA PRO A 81 -18.67 1.82 5.72
C PRO A 81 -18.90 1.72 7.23
N ALA A 82 -20.15 1.59 7.68
CA ALA A 82 -20.50 1.33 9.09
C ALA A 82 -19.85 0.06 9.66
N GLU A 83 -19.48 -0.90 8.82
CA GLU A 83 -18.88 -2.17 9.22
C GLU A 83 -17.37 -2.06 9.46
N PHE A 84 -16.72 -0.96 9.06
CA PHE A 84 -15.33 -0.65 9.44
C PHE A 84 -15.27 -0.10 10.86
N ASP A 85 -15.44 -0.97 11.86
CA ASP A 85 -15.48 -0.57 13.25
C ASP A 85 -14.42 -1.27 14.10
N PRO A 86 -13.23 -0.67 14.26
CA PRO A 86 -12.21 -1.22 15.13
C PRO A 86 -12.51 -1.12 16.63
N GLY A 87 -13.68 -0.61 17.02
CA GLY A 87 -14.07 -0.42 18.42
C GLY A 87 -13.24 0.64 19.12
N GLY A 88 -12.67 1.60 18.38
CA GLY A 88 -11.88 2.71 18.91
C GLY A 88 -10.62 3.02 18.11
N ARG A 89 -9.54 3.36 18.81
CA ARG A 89 -8.26 3.73 18.19
C ARG A 89 -7.48 2.48 17.77
N VAL A 90 -7.05 2.45 16.52
CA VAL A 90 -6.04 1.52 16.02
C VAL A 90 -4.67 2.01 16.47
N ASP A 91 -3.92 1.17 17.19
CA ASP A 91 -2.61 1.53 17.73
C ASP A 91 -1.49 1.18 16.73
N THR A 92 -1.23 2.08 15.79
CA THR A 92 -0.17 1.91 14.80
C THR A 92 1.24 2.04 15.40
N ASP A 93 1.39 2.62 16.61
CA ASP A 93 2.67 2.64 17.33
C ASP A 93 3.05 1.21 17.75
N ALA A 94 2.09 0.44 18.27
CA ALA A 94 2.30 -0.97 18.62
C ALA A 94 2.67 -1.83 17.38
N TRP A 95 2.14 -1.51 16.20
CA TRP A 95 2.53 -2.18 14.96
C TRP A 95 3.99 -1.89 14.59
N ALA A 96 4.40 -0.62 14.69
CA ALA A 96 5.77 -0.21 14.40
C ALA A 96 6.76 -0.82 15.42
N GLU A 97 6.38 -0.89 16.70
CA GLU A 97 7.16 -1.57 17.74
C GLU A 97 7.38 -3.05 17.43
N ALA A 98 6.34 -3.77 17.01
CA ALA A 98 6.47 -5.17 16.60
C ALA A 98 7.41 -5.34 15.39
N ALA A 99 7.34 -4.44 14.40
CA ALA A 99 8.23 -4.45 13.24
C ALA A 99 9.70 -4.24 13.64
N VAL A 100 9.98 -3.22 14.47
CA VAL A 100 11.34 -2.96 14.99
C VAL A 100 11.83 -4.14 15.83
N ALA A 101 10.99 -4.69 16.70
CA ALA A 101 11.36 -5.82 17.55
C ALA A 101 11.82 -7.03 16.73
N ALA A 102 11.19 -7.27 15.57
CA ALA A 102 11.53 -8.31 14.59
C ALA A 102 12.78 -8.02 13.75
N GLY A 103 13.32 -6.80 13.79
CA GLY A 103 14.45 -6.37 12.96
C GLY A 103 14.06 -5.95 11.54
N MET A 104 12.77 -5.70 11.27
CA MET A 104 12.31 -5.20 9.98
C MET A 104 12.77 -3.74 9.78
N LYS A 105 12.94 -3.34 8.52
CA LYS A 105 13.44 -2.00 8.13
C LYS A 105 12.42 -1.18 7.34
N TYR A 106 11.35 -1.80 6.89
CA TYR A 106 10.27 -1.14 6.17
C TYR A 106 8.93 -1.82 6.39
N ALA A 107 7.85 -1.14 6.03
CA ALA A 107 6.52 -1.72 6.06
C ALA A 107 5.64 -1.21 4.91
N VAL A 108 4.62 -2.01 4.54
CA VAL A 108 3.64 -1.71 3.51
C VAL A 108 2.24 -1.92 4.06
N LEU A 109 1.41 -0.87 4.06
CA LEU A 109 -0.01 -0.93 4.49
C LEU A 109 -0.96 -0.97 3.29
N THR A 110 -2.01 -1.77 3.36
CA THR A 110 -3.13 -1.78 2.40
C THR A 110 -3.93 -0.47 2.42
N ALA A 111 -3.45 0.59 1.76
CA ALA A 111 -4.20 1.85 1.63
C ALA A 111 -5.57 1.60 0.98
N LYS A 112 -5.61 0.73 -0.03
CA LYS A 112 -6.83 0.22 -0.66
C LYS A 112 -6.67 -1.25 -1.05
N HIS A 113 -7.61 -2.10 -0.63
CA HIS A 113 -7.68 -3.50 -1.06
C HIS A 113 -8.82 -3.71 -2.10
N VAL A 114 -9.07 -4.96 -2.51
CA VAL A 114 -10.31 -5.33 -3.21
C VAL A 114 -11.51 -4.78 -2.42
N GLY A 115 -12.53 -4.29 -3.12
CA GLY A 115 -13.63 -3.53 -2.50
C GLY A 115 -13.51 -2.03 -2.65
N GLY A 116 -12.29 -1.51 -2.79
CA GLY A 116 -12.07 -0.09 -3.04
C GLY A 116 -12.20 0.81 -1.81
N PHE A 117 -12.45 0.27 -0.61
CA PHE A 117 -12.52 1.06 0.62
C PHE A 117 -11.15 1.66 0.95
N CYS A 118 -11.09 2.98 1.01
CA CYS A 118 -9.84 3.73 1.18
C CYS A 118 -9.57 4.00 2.66
N LEU A 119 -8.34 3.74 3.11
CA LEU A 119 -7.90 3.99 4.50
C LEU A 119 -7.39 5.41 4.76
N TRP A 120 -7.65 6.32 3.82
CA TRP A 120 -7.33 7.75 3.89
C TRP A 120 -8.55 8.56 3.44
N ASP A 121 -8.62 9.84 3.82
CA ASP A 121 -9.62 10.80 3.30
C ASP A 121 -9.38 11.09 1.80
N SER A 122 -10.07 10.39 0.91
CA SER A 122 -9.85 10.53 -0.54
C SER A 122 -10.71 11.64 -1.11
N ARG A 123 -10.12 12.51 -1.94
CA ARG A 123 -10.88 13.55 -2.64
C ARG A 123 -11.77 12.97 -3.76
N LEU A 124 -11.57 11.71 -4.13
CA LEU A 124 -12.10 11.08 -5.34
C LEU A 124 -13.25 10.09 -5.09
N THR A 125 -13.56 9.77 -3.83
CA THR A 125 -14.62 8.82 -3.45
C THR A 125 -15.20 9.22 -2.09
N THR A 126 -16.43 8.81 -1.76
CA THR A 126 -16.92 8.88 -0.37
C THR A 126 -16.79 7.54 0.35
N TYR A 127 -16.31 6.50 -0.34
CA TYR A 127 -16.12 5.16 0.17
C TYR A 127 -14.74 4.99 0.82
N ASP A 128 -14.58 5.67 1.94
CA ASP A 128 -13.35 5.72 2.71
C ASP A 128 -13.61 5.81 4.22
N VAL A 129 -12.53 5.80 5.00
CA VAL A 129 -12.56 5.88 6.47
C VAL A 129 -13.17 7.16 7.03
N MET A 130 -13.33 8.21 6.22
CA MET A 130 -13.97 9.48 6.60
C MET A 130 -15.45 9.55 6.19
N ASN A 131 -16.00 8.50 5.55
CA ASN A 131 -17.43 8.39 5.30
C ASN A 131 -18.21 8.60 6.60
N PRO A 132 -19.25 9.45 6.67
CA PRO A 132 -19.98 9.74 7.92
C PRO A 132 -20.56 8.51 8.64
N ARG A 133 -20.75 7.38 7.94
CA ARG A 133 -21.21 6.13 8.53
C ARG A 133 -20.09 5.28 9.14
N CYS A 134 -18.84 5.48 8.74
CA CYS A 134 -17.68 4.74 9.26
C CYS A 134 -17.38 5.16 10.71
N PRO A 135 -17.42 4.27 11.71
CA PRO A 135 -17.16 4.63 13.10
C PRO A 135 -15.73 5.10 13.39
N TYR A 136 -14.75 4.70 12.56
CA TYR A 136 -13.34 4.99 12.82
C TYR A 136 -12.97 6.47 12.64
N GLN A 137 -13.51 7.15 11.61
CA GLN A 137 -13.36 8.60 11.34
C GLN A 137 -11.92 9.16 11.44
N ARG A 138 -10.90 8.39 11.05
CA ARG A 138 -9.51 8.85 11.09
C ARG A 138 -8.73 8.32 9.90
N ASP A 139 -7.79 9.14 9.44
CA ASP A 139 -6.85 8.74 8.40
C ASP A 139 -5.86 7.69 8.96
N LEU A 140 -6.04 6.43 8.56
CA LEU A 140 -5.20 5.34 9.04
C LEU A 140 -3.86 5.30 8.30
N VAL A 141 -3.83 5.72 7.04
CA VAL A 141 -2.59 5.82 6.26
C VAL A 141 -1.64 6.82 6.91
N ASP A 142 -2.11 8.02 7.26
CA ASP A 142 -1.31 9.03 7.96
C ASP A 142 -0.83 8.52 9.34
N GLN A 143 -1.71 7.88 10.12
CA GLN A 143 -1.34 7.29 11.42
C GLN A 143 -0.29 6.20 11.29
N PHE A 144 -0.37 5.34 10.28
CA PHE A 144 0.65 4.33 10.00
C PHE A 144 1.99 4.97 9.64
N ILE A 145 1.98 5.93 8.71
CA ILE A 145 3.20 6.60 8.26
C ILE A 145 3.91 7.28 9.43
N ARG A 146 3.21 8.06 10.24
CA ARG A 146 3.78 8.76 11.40
C ARG A 146 4.43 7.79 12.39
N SER A 147 3.72 6.72 12.77
CA SER A 147 4.20 5.74 13.76
C SER A 147 5.44 4.98 13.26
N PHE A 148 5.43 4.54 12.00
CA PHE A 148 6.55 3.80 11.42
C PHE A 148 7.77 4.69 11.18
N ARG A 149 7.57 5.91 10.68
CA ARG A 149 8.66 6.88 10.47
C ARG A 149 9.30 7.31 11.78
N LYS A 150 8.50 7.54 12.84
CA LYS A 150 9.00 7.82 14.20
C LYS A 150 9.92 6.73 14.74
N ARG A 151 9.79 5.49 14.25
CA ARG A 151 10.63 4.34 14.60
C ARG A 151 11.77 4.07 13.60
N GLY A 152 12.00 4.97 12.64
CA GLY A 152 13.07 4.86 11.64
C GLY A 152 12.78 3.86 10.52
N LEU A 153 11.53 3.39 10.36
CA LEU A 153 11.15 2.47 9.30
C LEU A 153 10.82 3.24 8.01
N LYS A 154 11.20 2.68 6.86
CA LYS A 154 10.69 3.14 5.57
C LYS A 154 9.24 2.69 5.38
N VAL A 155 8.43 3.49 4.69
CA VAL A 155 6.99 3.24 4.55
C VAL A 155 6.56 3.16 3.08
N GLY A 156 5.91 2.08 2.73
CA GLY A 156 5.26 1.87 1.44
C GLY A 156 3.74 1.76 1.61
N LEU A 157 3.02 1.90 0.49
CA LEU A 157 1.57 1.69 0.46
C LEU A 157 1.23 0.64 -0.60
N TYR A 158 0.30 -0.23 -0.24
CA TYR A 158 -0.32 -1.17 -1.15
C TYR A 158 -1.59 -0.57 -1.73
N TYR A 159 -1.78 -0.80 -3.03
CA TYR A 159 -2.92 -0.34 -3.78
C TYR A 159 -3.45 -1.45 -4.70
N CYS A 160 -4.71 -1.84 -4.51
CA CYS A 160 -5.35 -2.85 -5.36
C CYS A 160 -6.09 -2.22 -6.55
N TRP A 161 -5.83 -2.79 -7.74
CA TRP A 161 -6.45 -2.40 -9.00
C TRP A 161 -7.73 -3.17 -9.34
N ARG A 162 -8.18 -4.10 -8.47
CA ARG A 162 -9.29 -5.03 -8.72
C ARG A 162 -10.61 -4.63 -8.05
N HIS A 163 -11.72 -4.85 -8.77
CA HIS A 163 -13.10 -4.62 -8.32
C HIS A 163 -13.63 -5.77 -7.45
N PRO A 164 -14.56 -5.52 -6.51
CA PRO A 164 -15.16 -6.55 -5.66
C PRO A 164 -16.24 -7.41 -6.32
N GLY A 165 -16.04 -7.87 -7.56
CA GLY A 165 -16.97 -8.81 -8.20
C GLY A 165 -16.20 -10.00 -8.77
N PHE A 166 -16.18 -11.12 -8.06
CA PHE A 166 -15.57 -12.34 -8.58
C PHE A 166 -16.48 -12.99 -9.64
N GLY A 167 -15.89 -13.37 -10.77
CA GLY A 167 -16.57 -14.14 -11.82
C GLY A 167 -15.98 -13.93 -13.21
N ASP A 168 -15.79 -12.67 -13.62
CA ASP A 168 -15.24 -12.33 -14.95
C ASP A 168 -14.18 -11.20 -14.87
N PRO A 169 -12.87 -11.54 -14.99
CA PRO A 169 -11.78 -10.57 -15.01
C PRO A 169 -11.89 -9.52 -16.13
N ALA A 170 -12.67 -9.79 -17.18
CA ALA A 170 -12.88 -8.89 -18.30
C ALA A 170 -13.97 -7.83 -18.06
N LYS A 171 -14.76 -7.93 -16.97
CA LYS A 171 -15.97 -7.10 -16.78
C LYS A 171 -15.91 -5.97 -15.76
N HIS A 172 -14.93 -5.90 -14.85
CA HIS A 172 -14.94 -4.81 -13.86
C HIS A 172 -13.55 -4.43 -13.38
N LYS A 173 -13.16 -3.16 -13.52
CA LYS A 173 -11.91 -2.61 -12.98
C LYS A 173 -12.08 -1.21 -12.37
N VAL A 174 -12.88 -1.17 -11.30
CA VAL A 174 -12.89 -0.23 -10.16
C VAL A 174 -13.22 1.23 -10.44
N LEU A 175 -14.45 1.57 -10.05
CA LEU A 175 -14.84 2.90 -9.65
C LEU A 175 -15.34 2.85 -8.20
N PRO A 176 -15.53 3.99 -7.54
CA PRO A 176 -16.13 3.98 -6.20
C PRO A 176 -17.66 3.69 -6.31
N PRO A 177 -18.35 3.34 -5.21
CA PRO A 177 -19.76 2.91 -5.25
C PRO A 177 -20.73 3.97 -5.79
N GLU A 178 -20.30 5.23 -5.89
CA GLU A 178 -21.09 6.31 -6.50
C GLU A 178 -21.07 6.29 -8.03
N CYS A 179 -20.27 5.42 -8.65
CA CYS A 179 -20.20 5.24 -10.09
C CYS A 179 -20.67 3.84 -10.50
N ASP A 180 -21.33 3.74 -11.65
CA ASP A 180 -21.62 2.46 -12.30
C ASP A 180 -20.44 2.07 -13.24
N PRO A 181 -19.71 0.98 -12.97
CA PRO A 181 -18.65 0.51 -13.86
C PRO A 181 -19.14 0.19 -15.28
N ALA A 182 -20.42 -0.17 -15.46
CA ALA A 182 -20.98 -0.48 -16.78
C ALA A 182 -21.15 0.76 -17.67
N THR A 183 -21.17 1.95 -17.08
CA THR A 183 -21.30 3.22 -17.81
C THR A 183 -19.96 3.91 -18.06
N HIS A 184 -18.84 3.29 -17.68
CA HIS A 184 -17.51 3.89 -17.77
C HIS A 184 -16.55 3.01 -18.55
N SER A 185 -15.70 3.63 -19.36
CA SER A 185 -14.70 2.92 -20.12
C SER A 185 -13.59 2.37 -19.22
N VAL A 186 -12.79 1.45 -19.76
CA VAL A 186 -11.60 0.93 -19.05
C VAL A 186 -10.57 2.04 -18.83
N GLU A 187 -10.47 2.99 -19.77
CA GLU A 187 -9.59 4.16 -19.68
C GLU A 187 -9.99 5.10 -18.54
N GLU A 188 -11.30 5.37 -18.36
CA GLU A 188 -11.81 6.18 -17.26
C GLU A 188 -11.55 5.52 -15.89
N GLN A 189 -11.73 4.21 -15.84
CA GLN A 189 -11.38 3.37 -14.71
C GLN A 189 -9.88 3.45 -14.39
N ILE A 190 -9.00 3.30 -15.39
CA ILE A 190 -7.54 3.46 -15.22
C ILE A 190 -7.20 4.88 -14.73
N ALA A 191 -7.84 5.91 -15.29
CA ALA A 191 -7.60 7.30 -14.93
C ALA A 191 -7.99 7.57 -13.46
N PHE A 192 -9.10 7.02 -12.99
CA PHE A 192 -9.48 7.07 -11.57
C PHE A 192 -8.41 6.44 -10.67
N GLN A 193 -7.91 5.27 -11.03
CA GLN A 193 -6.89 4.56 -10.24
C GLN A 193 -5.57 5.35 -10.19
N GLN A 194 -5.14 5.87 -11.34
CA GLN A 194 -3.98 6.75 -11.44
C GLN A 194 -4.15 8.02 -10.60
N ALA A 195 -5.34 8.62 -10.58
CA ALA A 195 -5.63 9.81 -9.79
C ALA A 195 -5.57 9.54 -8.27
N GLN A 196 -6.07 8.40 -7.79
CA GLN A 196 -5.94 8.01 -6.39
C GLN A 196 -4.49 7.75 -5.98
N ILE A 197 -3.71 7.08 -6.82
CA ILE A 197 -2.27 6.88 -6.56
C ILE A 197 -1.53 8.22 -6.53
N ALA A 198 -1.85 9.14 -7.46
CA ALA A 198 -1.29 10.49 -7.45
C ALA A 198 -1.65 11.24 -6.15
N GLU A 199 -2.88 11.13 -5.67
CA GLU A 199 -3.31 11.70 -4.39
C GLU A 199 -2.52 11.13 -3.21
N LEU A 200 -2.31 9.82 -3.16
CA LEU A 200 -1.52 9.18 -2.09
C LEU A 200 -0.07 9.71 -2.08
N VAL A 201 0.57 9.78 -3.25
CA VAL A 201 1.95 10.27 -3.36
C VAL A 201 2.05 11.77 -3.04
N GLU A 202 1.04 12.56 -3.38
CA GLU A 202 0.94 13.99 -3.04
C GLU A 202 0.75 14.21 -1.53
N ARG A 203 -0.22 13.52 -0.90
CA ARG A 203 -0.52 13.67 0.54
C ARG A 203 0.59 13.09 1.41
N TYR A 204 1.28 12.06 0.95
CA TYR A 204 2.23 11.28 1.74
C TYR A 204 3.64 11.27 1.12
N PRO A 205 4.37 12.39 1.19
CA PRO A 205 5.69 12.51 0.56
C PRO A 205 6.76 11.58 1.17
N ASP A 206 6.56 11.07 2.38
CA ASP A 206 7.45 10.09 3.02
C ASP A 206 7.33 8.66 2.46
N VAL A 207 6.26 8.35 1.71
CA VAL A 207 6.08 7.04 1.09
C VAL A 207 7.19 6.85 0.07
N PHE A 208 7.94 5.75 0.11
CA PHE A 208 9.02 5.49 -0.86
C PHE A 208 8.65 4.43 -1.91
N TYR A 209 7.56 3.67 -1.67
CA TYR A 209 7.22 2.47 -2.42
C TYR A 209 5.70 2.30 -2.59
N ILE A 210 5.23 2.06 -3.82
CA ILE A 210 3.85 1.65 -4.11
C ILE A 210 3.82 0.20 -4.59
N TRP A 211 3.15 -0.66 -3.82
CA TRP A 211 2.94 -2.06 -4.13
C TRP A 211 1.59 -2.23 -4.85
N ASN A 212 1.59 -2.58 -6.14
CA ASN A 212 0.36 -2.63 -6.94
C ASN A 212 -0.18 -4.05 -7.07
N ASP A 213 -1.33 -4.32 -6.45
CA ASP A 213 -2.05 -5.57 -6.69
C ASP A 213 -2.92 -5.48 -7.93
N ALA A 214 -3.00 -6.57 -8.68
CA ALA A 214 -3.85 -6.71 -9.87
C ALA A 214 -3.58 -5.70 -11.00
N LEU A 215 -2.46 -4.98 -10.97
CA LEU A 215 -1.97 -4.24 -12.12
C LEU A 215 -1.34 -5.22 -13.13
N ASP A 216 -2.06 -5.45 -14.22
CA ASP A 216 -1.72 -6.41 -15.27
C ASP A 216 -1.56 -5.72 -16.64
N PRO A 217 -0.97 -6.36 -17.67
CA PRO A 217 -0.63 -5.73 -18.94
C PRO A 217 -1.85 -5.35 -19.79
N THR A 218 -3.04 -5.88 -19.49
CA THR A 218 -4.29 -5.51 -20.17
C THR A 218 -4.80 -4.16 -19.70
N LEU A 219 -4.40 -3.71 -18.50
CA LEU A 219 -4.67 -2.37 -18.00
C LEU A 219 -3.63 -1.37 -18.46
N MET A 220 -2.36 -1.72 -18.27
CA MET A 220 -1.26 -0.80 -18.52
C MET A 220 -0.01 -1.60 -18.85
N SER A 221 0.64 -1.23 -19.95
CA SER A 221 1.94 -1.80 -20.26
C SER A 221 2.93 -1.47 -19.14
N ALA A 222 3.94 -2.32 -18.94
CA ALA A 222 4.98 -2.03 -17.94
C ALA A 222 5.73 -0.73 -18.25
N ALA A 223 5.88 -0.36 -19.53
CA ALA A 223 6.51 0.88 -19.93
C ALA A 223 5.66 2.10 -19.50
N ASP A 224 4.36 2.06 -19.76
CA ASP A 224 3.44 3.15 -19.40
C ASP A 224 3.30 3.28 -17.88
N ALA A 225 3.24 2.15 -17.17
CA ALA A 225 3.18 2.13 -15.72
C ALA A 225 4.47 2.70 -15.10
N ARG A 226 5.65 2.31 -15.59
CA ARG A 226 6.93 2.92 -15.17
C ARG A 226 6.93 4.42 -15.44
N ALA A 227 6.53 4.85 -16.63
CA ALA A 227 6.48 6.26 -17.00
C ALA A 227 5.52 7.06 -16.09
N PHE A 228 4.37 6.47 -15.74
CA PHE A 228 3.43 7.04 -14.78
C PHE A 228 4.06 7.25 -13.40
N PHE A 229 4.66 6.22 -12.80
CA PHE A 229 5.30 6.35 -11.48
C PHE A 229 6.51 7.29 -11.49
N ARG A 230 7.34 7.28 -12.55
CA ARG A 230 8.44 8.24 -12.70
C ARG A 230 7.95 9.68 -12.76
N ARG A 231 6.84 9.94 -13.48
CA ARG A 231 6.23 11.27 -13.57
C ARG A 231 5.65 11.73 -12.23
N LEU A 232 5.08 10.82 -11.44
CA LEU A 232 4.60 11.15 -10.09
C LEU A 232 5.76 11.60 -9.20
N ARG A 233 6.84 10.80 -9.16
CA ARG A 233 8.07 11.17 -8.44
C ARG A 233 9.25 10.30 -8.90
N PRO A 234 10.36 10.89 -9.40
CA PRO A 234 11.51 10.14 -9.91
C PRO A 234 12.17 9.17 -8.92
N GLY A 235 12.01 9.37 -7.60
CA GLY A 235 12.55 8.48 -6.56
C GLY A 235 11.58 7.45 -6.00
N LEU A 236 10.31 7.41 -6.43
CA LEU A 236 9.31 6.48 -5.91
C LEU A 236 9.51 5.09 -6.53
N LEU A 237 9.69 4.03 -5.75
CA LEU A 237 9.67 2.66 -6.27
C LEU A 237 8.25 2.18 -6.49
N ALA A 238 8.04 1.34 -7.50
CA ALA A 238 6.79 0.65 -7.73
C ALA A 238 7.00 -0.82 -8.08
N SER A 239 6.04 -1.66 -7.67
CA SER A 239 6.00 -3.08 -8.00
C SER A 239 4.61 -3.50 -8.43
N ASN A 240 4.51 -4.72 -8.95
CA ASN A 240 3.24 -5.36 -9.25
C ASN A 240 3.38 -6.90 -9.23
N ASN A 241 2.28 -7.61 -8.95
CA ASN A 241 2.27 -9.07 -8.75
C ASN A 241 1.50 -9.89 -9.81
N TRP A 242 0.74 -9.25 -10.72
CA TRP A 242 -0.10 -9.93 -11.73
C TRP A 242 0.53 -10.08 -13.13
N TRP A 243 1.85 -9.95 -13.25
CA TRP A 243 2.56 -10.30 -14.48
C TRP A 243 2.99 -11.76 -14.53
N ASN A 244 2.82 -12.40 -15.69
CA ASN A 244 3.07 -13.83 -15.84
C ASN A 244 4.57 -14.14 -15.90
N TRP A 245 5.17 -14.30 -14.73
CA TRP A 245 6.59 -14.60 -14.56
C TRP A 245 7.08 -15.91 -15.19
N ALA A 246 6.20 -16.80 -15.67
CA ALA A 246 6.61 -18.01 -16.38
C ALA A 246 7.11 -17.72 -17.81
N ARG A 247 6.79 -16.54 -18.36
CA ARG A 247 7.25 -16.13 -19.69
C ARG A 247 8.59 -15.40 -19.57
N LYS A 248 9.62 -15.92 -20.22
CA LYS A 248 10.94 -15.26 -20.32
C LYS A 248 10.76 -13.86 -20.92
N GLY A 249 11.38 -12.85 -20.30
CA GLY A 249 11.28 -11.46 -20.76
C GLY A 249 10.03 -10.71 -20.28
N THR A 250 9.23 -11.30 -19.37
CA THR A 250 8.12 -10.58 -18.75
C THR A 250 8.62 -9.33 -18.04
N PRO A 251 8.17 -8.13 -18.45
CA PRO A 251 8.61 -6.90 -17.79
C PRO A 251 8.05 -6.86 -16.36
N TYR A 252 8.82 -6.29 -15.44
CA TYR A 252 8.39 -5.89 -14.09
C TYR A 252 8.42 -4.36 -13.96
N LEU A 253 7.97 -3.78 -12.85
CA LEU A 253 8.12 -2.34 -12.63
C LEU A 253 9.57 -2.08 -12.21
N ASP A 254 9.76 -1.59 -10.99
CA ASP A 254 11.07 -1.37 -10.40
C ASP A 254 11.49 -2.57 -9.54
N ILE A 255 10.54 -3.22 -8.87
CA ILE A 255 10.76 -4.41 -8.03
C ILE A 255 9.89 -5.56 -8.55
N ALA A 256 10.49 -6.74 -8.75
CA ALA A 256 9.77 -7.95 -9.15
C ALA A 256 9.13 -8.62 -7.93
N ILE A 257 7.91 -9.14 -8.06
CA ILE A 257 7.18 -9.74 -6.92
C ILE A 257 6.94 -11.24 -7.10
N LYS A 258 7.19 -12.02 -6.03
CA LYS A 258 6.72 -13.40 -5.90
C LYS A 258 5.86 -13.54 -4.65
N GLU A 259 4.58 -13.82 -4.86
CA GLU A 259 3.65 -14.11 -3.79
C GLU A 259 3.71 -15.59 -3.40
N MET A 260 3.96 -15.85 -2.10
CA MET A 260 3.98 -17.18 -1.48
C MET A 260 4.87 -18.20 -2.21
N ARG A 261 5.91 -17.72 -2.89
CA ARG A 261 6.85 -18.51 -3.71
C ARG A 261 8.21 -17.85 -3.68
N HIS A 262 9.26 -18.65 -3.82
CA HIS A 262 10.61 -18.10 -3.97
C HIS A 262 10.91 -17.75 -5.42
N PHE A 263 11.78 -16.76 -5.61
CA PHE A 263 12.56 -16.61 -6.84
C PHE A 263 13.45 -17.86 -7.07
N PRO A 264 13.97 -18.12 -8.28
CA PRO A 264 14.98 -19.15 -8.49
C PRO A 264 16.32 -18.77 -7.82
N GLU A 265 17.22 -19.73 -7.65
CA GLU A 265 18.51 -19.53 -6.96
C GLU A 265 19.48 -18.61 -7.73
N ASP A 266 19.37 -18.61 -9.06
CA ASP A 266 20.14 -17.77 -9.97
C ASP A 266 19.46 -16.42 -10.28
N ASN A 267 18.46 -16.01 -9.47
CA ASN A 267 17.77 -14.75 -9.69
C ASN A 267 18.71 -13.54 -9.57
N THR A 268 18.74 -12.74 -10.63
CA THR A 268 19.49 -11.48 -10.67
C THR A 268 18.60 -10.24 -10.60
N LEU A 269 17.27 -10.41 -10.62
CA LEU A 269 16.33 -9.29 -10.57
C LEU A 269 16.12 -8.83 -9.12
N PRO A 270 16.07 -7.51 -8.87
CA PRO A 270 15.69 -6.97 -7.56
C PRO A 270 14.27 -7.40 -7.22
N GLY A 271 14.16 -8.33 -6.28
CA GLY A 271 12.90 -8.99 -5.95
C GLY A 271 12.34 -8.62 -4.57
N GLU A 272 11.05 -8.88 -4.39
CA GLU A 272 10.40 -8.96 -3.09
C GLU A 272 9.49 -10.19 -3.07
N THR A 273 9.69 -11.04 -2.06
CA THR A 273 8.86 -12.20 -1.79
C THR A 273 7.90 -11.84 -0.68
N CYS A 274 6.60 -11.79 -0.95
CA CYS A 274 5.60 -11.59 0.10
C CYS A 274 5.11 -12.94 0.65
N TRP A 275 4.99 -13.02 1.97
CA TRP A 275 4.61 -14.25 2.66
C TRP A 275 3.72 -13.95 3.86
N LYS A 276 2.89 -14.90 4.27
CA LYS A 276 1.99 -14.75 5.42
C LYS A 276 2.61 -15.27 6.71
N LEU A 277 2.63 -14.47 7.78
CA LEU A 277 2.97 -14.97 9.11
C LEU A 277 1.88 -15.92 9.59
N GLU A 278 0.62 -15.51 9.47
CA GLU A 278 -0.54 -16.37 9.72
C GLU A 278 -0.96 -17.17 8.46
N ARG A 279 -2.13 -17.81 8.50
CA ARG A 279 -2.66 -18.60 7.37
C ARG A 279 -3.21 -17.72 6.22
N THR A 280 -3.69 -16.53 6.53
CA THR A 280 -4.38 -15.59 5.64
C THR A 280 -3.71 -14.22 5.68
N TRP A 281 -3.89 -13.42 4.62
CA TRP A 281 -3.44 -12.03 4.54
C TRP A 281 -4.19 -11.17 5.56
N PHE A 282 -5.52 -11.29 5.60
CA PHE A 282 -6.35 -10.64 6.63
C PHE A 282 -6.55 -11.53 7.84
N TRP A 283 -6.86 -10.91 8.98
CA TRP A 283 -7.04 -11.64 10.23
C TRP A 283 -8.28 -12.54 10.18
N ARG A 284 -8.17 -13.69 10.85
CA ARG A 284 -9.25 -14.65 11.07
C ARG A 284 -9.29 -15.07 12.54
N PRO A 285 -10.47 -15.36 13.11
CA PRO A 285 -10.55 -15.98 14.43
C PRO A 285 -9.70 -17.24 14.50
N GLY A 286 -8.92 -17.39 15.58
CA GLY A 286 -7.99 -18.51 15.73
C GLY A 286 -6.72 -18.41 14.87
N ALA A 287 -6.37 -17.21 14.40
CA ALA A 287 -5.09 -16.94 13.75
C ALA A 287 -3.91 -17.53 14.56
N ARG A 288 -2.99 -18.18 13.85
CA ARG A 288 -1.77 -18.79 14.40
C ARG A 288 -0.58 -18.42 13.52
N PRO A 289 0.49 -17.89 14.10
CA PRO A 289 1.67 -17.54 13.34
C PRO A 289 2.51 -18.79 13.01
N GLN A 290 3.32 -18.69 11.97
CA GLN A 290 4.49 -19.54 11.80
C GLN A 290 5.42 -19.41 13.02
N THR A 291 6.25 -20.43 13.24
CA THR A 291 7.27 -20.40 14.29
C THR A 291 8.42 -19.46 13.92
N PRO A 292 9.18 -18.94 14.91
CA PRO A 292 10.37 -18.14 14.65
C PRO A 292 11.39 -18.84 13.73
N ALA A 293 11.56 -20.16 13.88
CA ALA A 293 12.48 -20.94 13.05
C ALA A 293 12.05 -20.97 11.57
N GLN A 294 10.75 -21.12 11.30
CA GLN A 294 10.21 -21.07 9.94
C GLN A 294 10.42 -19.70 9.31
N VAL A 295 10.13 -18.61 10.05
CA VAL A 295 10.33 -17.23 9.56
C VAL A 295 11.80 -16.97 9.26
N LEU A 296 12.73 -17.37 10.13
CA LEU A 296 14.16 -17.19 9.91
C LEU A 296 14.67 -17.98 8.70
N LYS A 297 14.18 -19.21 8.51
CA LYS A 297 14.57 -20.02 7.35
C LYS A 297 14.04 -19.43 6.04
N LEU A 298 12.81 -18.91 6.06
CA LEU A 298 12.21 -18.19 4.95
C LEU A 298 13.03 -16.93 4.61
N LEU A 299 13.36 -16.12 5.62
CA LEU A 299 14.15 -14.89 5.44
C LEU A 299 15.53 -15.18 4.85
N GLU A 300 16.23 -16.22 5.34
CA GLU A 300 17.51 -16.64 4.79
C GLU A 300 17.38 -17.04 3.31
N THR A 301 16.44 -17.93 3.00
CA THR A 301 16.20 -18.41 1.63
C THR A 301 15.88 -17.26 0.67
N VAL A 302 15.05 -16.30 1.10
CA VAL A 302 14.65 -15.16 0.26
C VAL A 302 15.82 -14.21 0.01
N ASN A 303 16.59 -13.86 1.05
CA ASN A 303 17.73 -12.95 0.93
C ASN A 303 18.88 -13.50 0.08
N GLN A 304 19.03 -14.84 0.02
CA GLN A 304 19.99 -15.50 -0.87
C GLN A 304 19.59 -15.43 -2.35
N ARG A 305 18.34 -15.06 -2.66
CA ARG A 305 17.79 -15.07 -4.04
C ARG A 305 17.54 -13.66 -4.57
N HIS A 306 18.42 -12.71 -4.19
CA HIS A 306 18.36 -11.31 -4.61
C HIS A 306 16.99 -10.67 -4.34
N SER A 307 16.38 -11.02 -3.21
CA SER A 307 15.02 -10.62 -2.87
C SER A 307 14.88 -10.26 -1.40
N ASN A 308 14.04 -9.28 -1.09
CA ASN A 308 13.62 -8.99 0.28
C ASN A 308 12.43 -9.87 0.69
N LEU A 309 12.32 -10.18 1.98
CA LEU A 309 11.12 -10.79 2.54
C LEU A 309 10.16 -9.69 3.04
N LEU A 310 8.94 -9.66 2.50
CA LEU A 310 7.83 -8.86 3.01
C LEU A 310 6.84 -9.77 3.74
N LEU A 311 6.95 -9.84 5.06
CA LEU A 311 6.17 -10.77 5.88
C LEU A 311 4.89 -10.09 6.39
N ASN A 312 3.75 -10.62 6.01
CA ASN A 312 2.44 -10.13 6.43
C ASN A 312 2.12 -10.48 7.87
N VAL A 313 1.58 -9.51 8.59
CA VAL A 313 1.01 -9.67 9.93
C VAL A 313 -0.33 -8.96 9.94
N ALA A 314 -1.40 -9.68 10.24
CA ALA A 314 -2.76 -9.15 10.11
C ALA A 314 -3.29 -8.62 11.45
N PRO A 315 -3.64 -7.32 11.58
CA PRO A 315 -4.35 -6.83 12.75
C PRO A 315 -5.76 -7.43 12.82
N ASN A 316 -6.20 -7.79 14.02
CA ASN A 316 -7.55 -8.26 14.29
C ASN A 316 -8.58 -7.12 14.19
N ARG A 317 -9.86 -7.44 14.41
CA ARG A 317 -10.94 -6.45 14.34
C ARG A 317 -10.74 -5.25 15.26
N HIS A 318 -9.94 -5.32 16.31
CA HIS A 318 -9.62 -4.18 17.17
C HIS A 318 -8.34 -3.43 16.78
N GLY A 319 -7.80 -3.70 15.58
CA GLY A 319 -6.56 -3.09 15.11
C GLY A 319 -5.32 -3.57 15.87
N ARG A 320 -5.33 -4.77 16.45
CA ARG A 320 -4.19 -5.32 17.23
C ARG A 320 -3.65 -6.58 16.58
N PHE A 321 -2.34 -6.76 16.56
CA PHE A 321 -1.76 -8.05 16.23
C PHE A 321 -2.07 -9.08 17.33
N GLU A 322 -2.20 -10.35 16.93
CA GLU A 322 -2.32 -11.44 17.90
C GLU A 322 -1.06 -11.53 18.76
N ILE A 323 -1.24 -11.79 20.05
CA ILE A 323 -0.11 -11.82 21.01
C ILE A 323 0.93 -12.87 20.62
N ASP A 324 0.49 -14.01 20.08
CA ASP A 324 1.38 -15.05 19.61
C ASP A 324 2.15 -14.62 18.35
N SER A 325 1.54 -13.85 17.45
CA SER A 325 2.24 -13.24 16.30
C SER A 325 3.32 -12.29 16.79
N VAL A 326 3.02 -11.42 17.77
CA VAL A 326 4.00 -10.52 18.38
C VAL A 326 5.14 -11.31 19.05
N ARG A 327 4.84 -12.38 19.80
CA ARG A 327 5.87 -13.25 20.41
C ARG A 327 6.79 -13.87 19.37
N THR A 328 6.23 -14.36 18.25
CA THR A 328 7.05 -14.88 17.14
C THR A 328 7.98 -13.79 16.60
N LEU A 329 7.46 -12.59 16.33
CA LEU A 329 8.23 -11.47 15.79
C LEU A 329 9.38 -11.06 16.73
N VAL A 330 9.11 -10.92 18.02
CA VAL A 330 10.12 -10.60 19.04
C VAL A 330 11.22 -11.65 19.07
N GLU A 331 10.86 -12.93 19.03
CA GLU A 331 11.83 -14.03 19.04
C GLU A 331 12.65 -14.11 17.75
N VAL A 332 12.04 -13.83 16.59
CA VAL A 332 12.77 -13.69 15.31
C VAL A 332 13.85 -12.62 15.44
N GLY A 333 13.49 -11.41 15.89
CA GLY A 333 14.46 -10.33 16.00
C GLY A 333 15.53 -10.59 17.06
N ARG A 334 15.19 -11.24 18.19
CA ARG A 334 16.18 -11.68 19.19
C ARG A 334 17.22 -12.62 18.58
N ARG A 335 16.77 -13.60 17.79
CA ARG A 335 17.67 -14.55 17.12
C ARG A 335 18.49 -13.91 16.01
N LEU A 336 17.96 -12.92 15.29
CA LEU A 336 18.73 -12.17 14.28
C LEU A 336 19.87 -11.39 14.92
N ARG A 337 19.62 -10.68 16.02
CA ARG A 337 20.64 -9.91 16.76
C ARG A 337 21.71 -10.79 17.42
N ALA A 338 21.38 -12.03 17.74
CA ALA A 338 22.34 -12.98 18.34
C ALA A 338 23.28 -13.65 17.32
N ARG A 339 23.10 -13.44 16.01
CA ARG A 339 23.98 -14.01 14.98
C ARG A 339 25.29 -13.22 14.92
N PRO A 340 26.46 -13.89 14.78
CA PRO A 340 27.73 -13.20 14.55
C PRO A 340 27.66 -12.34 13.29
N GLY A 341 28.00 -11.05 13.39
CA GLY A 341 28.01 -10.09 12.28
C GLY A 341 26.73 -9.27 12.06
N GLY A 342 25.82 -9.22 13.04
CA GLY A 342 24.61 -8.39 12.97
C GLY A 342 24.82 -7.00 13.58
N ASP A 343 25.21 -6.02 12.76
CA ASP A 343 24.97 -4.58 12.94
C ASP A 343 24.36 -4.00 11.65
#